data_AF-A0A967N566-F1
#
_entry.id   AF-A0A967N566-F1
#
_cell.length_a   1.000
_cell.length_b   1.000
_cell.length_c   1.000
_cell.angle_alpha   90.00
_cell.angle_beta   90.00
_cell.angle_gamma   90.00
#
_symmetry.space_group_name_H-M   'P 1'
#
loop_
_entity.id
_entity.type
_entity.pdbx_description
1 polymer ?
#
loop_
_entity_poly.entity_id
_entity_poly.type
_entity_poly.pdbx_seq_one_letter_code
_entity_poly.pdbx_strand_id
1 'polypeptide(L)' 'MEVVDLRSLVPLDEELVLESVRKTGKALLVHEDQRTGGFAGELAARISDGAFPFLDGPERKGK' A
#
# COMPACT_ATOMS: atom_id res chain seq x y z
N MET A 1 -11.28 -4.94 8.98
CA MET A 1 -10.67 -5.19 7.65
C MET A 1 -11.42 -4.33 6.65
N GLU A 2 -10.70 -3.51 5.88
CA GLU A 2 -11.26 -2.74 4.77
C GLU A 2 -10.78 -3.34 3.46
N VAL A 3 -11.62 -3.30 2.44
CA VAL A 3 -11.29 -3.75 1.09
C VAL A 3 -11.38 -2.54 0.18
N VAL A 4 -10.26 -2.19 -0.44
CA VAL A 4 -10.19 -1.11 -1.43
C VAL A 4 -10.05 -1.75 -2.81
N ASP A 5 -11.06 -1.56 -3.65
CA ASP A 5 -10.98 -1.88 -5.08
C ASP A 5 -10.48 -0.64 -5.82
N LEU A 6 -9.30 -0.76 -6.45
CA LEU A 6 -8.61 0.37 -7.06
C LEU A 6 -9.36 0.92 -8.27
N ARG A 7 -10.08 0.06 -9.03
CA ARG A 7 -10.78 0.33 -10.30
C ARG A 7 -9.96 0.92 -11.46
N SER A 8 -9.07 1.87 -11.17
CA SER A 8 -8.18 2.57 -12.09
C SER A 8 -6.75 2.52 -11.55
N LEU A 9 -5.80 2.05 -12.37
CA LEU A 9 -4.37 2.10 -12.03
C LEU A 9 -3.73 3.41 -12.49
N VAL A 10 -4.25 4.01 -13.56
CA VAL A 10 -3.75 5.27 -14.13
C VAL A 10 -4.93 6.11 -14.63
N PRO A 11 -5.24 7.26 -13.98
CA PRO A 11 -4.70 7.68 -12.69
C PRO A 11 -5.20 6.79 -11.55
N LEU A 12 -4.32 6.49 -10.59
CA LEU A 12 -4.68 5.84 -9.33
C LEU A 12 -5.29 6.86 -8.37
N ASP A 13 -6.37 6.49 -7.67
CA ASP A 13 -6.84 7.21 -6.50
C ASP A 13 -5.96 6.86 -5.29
N GLU A 14 -4.82 7.54 -5.18
CA GLU A 14 -3.79 7.24 -4.19
C GLU A 14 -4.21 7.66 -2.77
N GLU A 15 -4.95 8.75 -2.63
CA GLU A 15 -5.39 9.23 -1.32
C GLU A 15 -6.34 8.22 -0.66
N LEU A 16 -7.28 7.64 -1.43
CA LEU A 16 -8.18 6.59 -0.91
C LEU A 16 -7.40 5.41 -0.31
N VAL A 17 -6.35 4.96 -0.99
CA VAL A 17 -5.51 3.85 -0.51
C VAL A 17 -4.77 4.27 0.76
N LEU A 18 -4.12 5.43 0.75
CA LEU A 18 -3.34 5.91 1.88
C LEU A 18 -4.21 6.17 3.12
N GLU A 19 -5.41 6.72 2.98
CA GLU A 19 -6.35 6.91 4.08
C GLU A 19 -6.74 5.57 4.73
N SER A 20 -7.06 4.56 3.93
CA SER A 20 -7.39 3.22 4.43
C SER A 20 -6.20 2.61 5.16
N VAL A 21 -4.98 2.71 4.60
CA VAL A 21 -3.76 2.21 5.25
C VAL A 21 -3.46 2.94 6.55
N ARG A 22 -3.56 4.28 6.58
CA ARG A 22 -3.34 5.08 7.81
C ARG A 22 -4.31 4.69 8.92
N LYS A 23 -5.54 4.30 8.57
CA LYS A 23 -6.57 3.87 9.51
C LYS A 23 -6.35 2.46 10.05
N THR A 24 -5.87 1.54 9.21
CA THR A 24 -5.72 0.12 9.59
C THR A 24 -4.32 -0.25 10.07
N GLY A 25 -3.33 0.58 9.75
CA GLY A 25 -1.91 0.33 9.95
C GLY A 25 -1.35 -0.84 9.13
N LYS A 26 -2.12 -1.47 8.25
CA LYS A 26 -1.70 -2.70 7.55
C LYS A 26 -2.23 -2.71 6.11
N ALA A 27 -1.42 -3.20 5.19
CA ALA A 27 -1.79 -3.38 3.79
C ALA A 27 -1.50 -4.81 3.33
N LEU A 28 -2.47 -5.43 2.66
CA LEU A 28 -2.32 -6.69 1.93
C LEU A 28 -2.72 -6.45 0.47
N LEU A 29 -1.76 -6.57 -0.44
CA LEU A 29 -1.99 -6.40 -1.87
C LEU A 29 -2.31 -7.75 -2.50
N VAL A 30 -3.40 -7.81 -3.27
CA VAL A 30 -3.84 -9.03 -3.96
C VAL A 30 -3.99 -8.69 -5.44
N HIS A 31 -3.32 -9.46 -6.30
CA HIS A 31 -3.38 -9.31 -7.75
C HIS A 31 -3.00 -10.64 -8.43
N GLU A 32 -3.41 -10.80 -9.68
CA GLU A 32 -3.12 -11.99 -10.50
C GLU A 32 -1.85 -11.88 -11.34
N ASP A 33 -1.34 -10.66 -11.51
CA ASP A 33 -0.15 -10.37 -12.32
C ASP A 33 1.15 -10.89 -11.67
N GLN A 34 2.26 -10.80 -12.40
CA GLN A 34 3.58 -11.23 -11.95
C GLN A 34 4.01 -10.49 -10.69
N ARG A 35 4.56 -11.24 -9.73
CA ARG A 35 5.08 -10.69 -8.47
C ARG A 35 6.19 -9.66 -8.70
N THR A 36 7.11 -9.93 -9.63
CA THR A 36 8.24 -9.06 -9.93
C THR A 36 7.93 -8.24 -11.18
N GLY A 37 8.08 -6.92 -11.10
CA GLY A 37 7.81 -6.00 -12.21
C GLY A 37 6.33 -5.70 -12.45
N GLY A 38 5.41 -6.32 -11.69
CA GLY A 38 3.99 -5.99 -11.70
C GLY A 38 3.64 -4.76 -10.86
N PHE A 39 2.41 -4.26 -11.01
CA PHE A 39 1.95 -3.02 -10.37
C PHE A 39 1.93 -3.06 -8.83
N ALA A 40 1.73 -4.24 -8.22
CA ALA A 40 1.70 -4.34 -6.77
C ALA A 40 3.01 -3.91 -6.10
N GLY A 41 4.15 -4.05 -6.79
CA GLY A 41 5.44 -3.53 -6.30
C GLY A 41 5.46 -1.99 -6.25
N GLU A 42 4.96 -1.34 -7.29
CA GLU A 42 4.81 0.11 -7.35
C GLU A 42 3.84 0.61 -6.25
N LEU A 43 2.67 -0.04 -6.11
CA LEU A 43 1.69 0.32 -5.09
C LEU A 43 2.25 0.15 -3.66
N ALA A 44 3.02 -0.92 -3.41
CA ALA A 44 3.69 -1.13 -2.12
C ALA A 44 4.72 -0.04 -1.82
N ALA A 45 5.47 0.42 -2.83
CA ALA A 45 6.42 1.52 -2.69
C ALA A 45 5.71 2.83 -2.33
N ARG A 46 4.62 3.17 -3.04
CA ARG A 46 3.82 4.38 -2.74
C ARG A 46 3.17 4.35 -1.37
N ILE A 47 2.64 3.21 -0.95
CA ILE A 47 2.11 3.04 0.42
C ILE A 47 3.22 3.25 1.45
N SER A 48 4.41 2.71 1.19
CA SER A 48 5.56 2.92 2.06
C SER A 48 5.91 4.40 2.13
N ASP A 49 6.05 5.10 1.00
CA ASP A 49 6.40 6.51 0.98
C ASP A 49 5.34 7.43 1.61
N GLY A 50 4.05 7.16 1.35
CA GLY A 50 2.93 8.01 1.76
C GLY A 50 2.32 7.69 3.13
N ALA A 51 2.64 6.53 3.72
CA ALA A 51 2.06 6.07 4.99
C ALA A 51 3.04 5.35 5.94
N PHE A 52 4.36 5.41 5.70
CA PHE A 52 5.37 4.75 6.57
C PHE A 52 5.12 4.91 8.07
N PRO A 53 4.87 6.12 8.61
CA PRO A 53 4.72 6.31 10.06
C PRO A 53 3.48 5.63 10.66
N PHE A 54 2.53 5.21 9.82
CA PHE A 54 1.26 4.62 10.23
C PHE A 54 1.24 3.09 10.10
N LEU A 55 2.22 2.49 9.42
CA LEU A 55 2.28 1.05 9.23
C LEU A 55 2.71 0.33 10.51
N ASP A 56 1.89 -0.61 10.95
CA ASP A 56 2.14 -1.55 12.05
C ASP A 56 3.17 -2.61 11.61
N GLY A 57 4.45 -2.23 11.49
CA GLY A 57 5.57 -3.16 11.33
C GLY A 57 6.85 -2.56 10.75
N PRO A 58 7.95 -3.33 10.81
CA PRO A 58 8.68 -3.54 12.06
C PRO A 58 9.21 -2.18 12.58
N GLU A 59 9.12 -1.94 13.88
CA GLU A 59 9.82 -0.80 14.48
C GLU A 59 11.28 -0.76 13.98
N ARG A 60 11.64 0.38 13.39
CA ARG A 60 12.98 0.70 12.92
C ARG A 60 14.00 0.18 13.94
N LYS A 61 14.71 -0.92 13.65
CA LYS A 61 15.95 -1.22 14.35
C LYS A 61 16.92 -0.13 13.95
N GLY A 62 17.01 0.90 14.79
CA GLY A 62 18.09 1.87 14.74
C GLY A 62 19.43 1.14 14.69
N LYS A 63 20.31 1.62 13.82
CA LYS A 63 21.72 1.69 14.17
C LYS A 63 21.90 2.93 15.03
#